data_AF-A0ABD0MJ79-F1
#
_entry.id   AF-A0ABD0MJ79-F1
#
_cell.length_a   1.000
_cell.length_b   1.000
_cell.length_c   1.000
_cell.angle_alpha   90.00
_cell.angle_beta   90.00
_cell.angle_gamma   90.00
#
_symmetry.space_group_name_H-M   'P 1'
#
loop_
_entity.id
_entity.type
_entity.pdbx_description
1 polymer ?
#
loop_
_entity_poly.entity_id
_entity_poly.type
_entity_poly.pdbx_seq_one_letter_code
_entity_poly.pdbx_strand_id
1 'polypeptide(L)'
;TTTSGDSPPIPQHKSVMDTENWKADILASLKEDISVVIRAELKNALSEDIGFLKNELKGVKSEIANNTAAIRTEMDNMKTALRDVEEGVSTWSDEIASLQTIVAELKTELASLKEKNNDLEGRMRRCNVRIAGIPEETGSSSTVAVSKLLKEVLSLEKKHPNPKDHSHRGLTPKRTPKAKRKAPGDYCQTPLLPGQSAGCFQ
;
A
#
# COMPACT_ATOMS: atom_id res chain seq x y z
N THR A 1 21.18 137.77 -12.91
CA THR A 1 21.44 136.80 -13.99
C THR A 1 22.11 135.57 -13.37
N THR A 2 21.58 134.36 -13.61
CA THR A 2 22.23 133.00 -13.60
C THR A 2 22.89 132.33 -12.34
N THR A 3 22.32 131.16 -11.96
CA THR A 3 22.84 129.80 -11.52
C THR A 3 23.95 129.55 -10.46
N SER A 4 23.64 128.73 -9.42
CA SER A 4 24.27 127.44 -8.95
C SER A 4 23.81 127.05 -7.52
N GLY A 5 23.72 125.76 -7.17
CA GLY A 5 23.29 125.24 -5.85
C GLY A 5 24.32 124.33 -5.15
N ASP A 6 24.11 124.04 -3.85
CA ASP A 6 24.59 122.86 -3.12
C ASP A 6 23.90 122.71 -1.74
N SER A 7 23.66 121.49 -1.24
CA SER A 7 22.94 121.17 0.01
C SER A 7 23.78 120.30 0.97
N PRO A 8 23.69 120.44 2.32
CA PRO A 8 24.27 119.48 3.29
C PRO A 8 23.25 118.56 4.00
N PRO A 9 23.71 117.45 4.61
CA PRO A 9 22.96 116.18 4.68
C PRO A 9 22.17 115.93 5.98
N ILE A 10 21.10 115.14 5.84
CA ILE A 10 20.26 114.61 6.93
C ILE A 10 20.95 113.39 7.58
N PRO A 11 20.98 113.25 8.92
CA PRO A 11 21.57 112.08 9.58
C PRO A 11 20.63 110.86 9.52
N GLN A 12 20.88 109.93 8.58
CA GLN A 12 20.06 108.73 8.35
C GLN A 12 20.77 107.39 8.66
N HIS A 13 21.98 107.39 9.23
CA HIS A 13 22.85 106.19 9.19
C HIS A 13 23.04 105.42 10.53
N LYS A 14 22.48 105.86 11.67
CA LYS A 14 22.77 105.24 12.98
C LYS A 14 21.67 104.30 13.53
N SER A 15 20.38 104.60 13.32
CA SER A 15 19.31 103.71 13.82
C SER A 15 19.06 102.48 12.94
N VAL A 16 19.42 102.53 11.65
CA VAL A 16 19.27 101.39 10.72
C VAL A 16 20.26 100.27 11.05
N MET A 17 21.52 100.62 11.37
CA MET A 17 22.57 99.68 11.80
C MET A 17 22.20 98.89 13.06
N ASP A 18 21.67 99.57 14.09
CA ASP A 18 21.19 98.89 15.30
C ASP A 18 20.01 97.97 14.99
N THR A 19 19.15 98.34 14.03
CA THR A 19 18.04 97.49 13.61
C THR A 19 18.42 96.26 12.80
N GLU A 20 19.55 96.29 12.10
CA GLU A 20 20.08 95.14 11.36
C GLU A 20 20.80 94.15 12.28
N ASN A 21 21.51 94.67 13.28
CA ASN A 21 22.24 93.85 14.26
C ASN A 21 21.29 92.97 15.10
N TRP A 22 20.19 93.51 15.65
CA TRP A 22 19.27 92.67 16.44
C TRP A 22 18.53 91.63 15.59
N LYS A 23 18.26 91.93 14.31
CA LYS A 23 17.68 90.96 13.37
C LYS A 23 18.66 89.82 13.10
N ALA A 24 19.95 90.13 12.95
CA ALA A 24 21.00 89.13 12.78
C ALA A 24 21.14 88.23 14.01
N ASP A 25 21.09 88.81 15.21
CA ASP A 25 21.15 88.05 16.47
C ASP A 25 19.94 87.12 16.64
N ILE A 26 18.73 87.59 16.34
CA ILE A 26 17.53 86.74 16.37
C ILE A 26 17.62 85.62 15.33
N LEU A 27 18.05 85.91 14.11
CA LEU A 27 18.22 84.89 13.07
C LEU A 27 19.28 83.85 13.47
N ALA A 28 20.38 84.28 14.10
CA ALA A 28 21.40 83.37 14.60
C ALA A 28 20.88 82.48 15.74
N SER A 29 20.17 83.07 16.72
CA SER A 29 19.52 82.32 17.80
C SER A 29 18.50 81.32 17.27
N LEU A 30 17.62 81.76 16.36
CA LEU A 30 16.59 80.91 15.77
C LEU A 30 17.21 79.77 14.95
N LYS A 31 18.29 80.02 14.22
CA LYS A 31 19.02 79.00 13.48
C LYS A 31 19.62 77.94 14.42
N GLU A 32 20.17 78.36 15.56
CA GLU A 32 20.70 77.44 16.56
C GLU A 32 19.58 76.59 17.19
N ASP A 33 18.51 77.22 17.65
CA ASP A 33 17.36 76.53 18.26
C ASP A 33 16.74 75.52 17.30
N ILE A 34 16.50 75.91 16.04
CA ILE A 34 15.98 75.01 14.99
C ILE A 34 16.95 73.84 14.76
N SER A 35 18.26 74.10 14.72
CA SER A 35 19.26 73.05 14.51
C SER A 35 19.29 72.05 15.66
N VAL A 36 19.15 72.53 16.90
CA VAL A 36 19.06 71.69 18.10
C VAL A 36 17.80 70.83 18.07
N VAL A 37 16.64 71.43 17.80
CA VAL A 37 15.35 70.72 17.74
C VAL A 37 15.38 69.66 16.65
N ILE A 38 15.77 70.01 15.41
CA ILE A 38 15.84 69.06 14.30
C ILE A 38 16.78 67.89 14.64
N ARG A 39 17.95 68.17 15.22
CA ARG A 39 18.90 67.12 15.60
C ARG A 39 18.33 66.21 16.68
N ALA A 40 17.65 66.77 17.67
CA ALA A 40 17.05 66.00 18.77
C ALA A 40 15.93 65.09 18.25
N GLU A 41 15.00 65.65 17.47
CA GLU A 41 13.86 64.91 16.91
C GLU A 41 14.31 63.80 15.95
N LEU A 42 15.23 64.10 15.02
CA LEU A 42 15.78 63.10 14.10
C LEU A 42 16.52 61.99 14.85
N LYS A 43 17.31 62.35 15.86
CA LYS A 43 18.02 61.37 16.68
C LYS A 43 17.04 60.49 17.46
N ASN A 44 15.98 61.08 18.02
CA ASN A 44 14.99 60.34 18.80
C ASN A 44 14.22 59.36 17.91
N ALA A 45 13.62 59.84 16.81
CA ALA A 45 12.87 59.01 15.87
C ALA A 45 13.73 57.88 15.31
N LEU A 46 14.97 58.17 14.88
CA LEU A 46 15.88 57.15 14.36
C LEU A 46 16.29 56.14 15.44
N SER A 47 16.50 56.58 16.68
CA SER A 47 16.84 55.69 17.80
C SER A 47 15.69 54.75 18.14
N GLU A 48 14.45 55.24 18.11
CA GLU A 48 13.24 54.45 18.34
C GLU A 48 13.05 53.41 17.23
N ASP A 49 13.10 53.82 15.95
CA ASP A 49 12.94 52.92 14.80
C ASP A 49 14.03 51.85 14.75
N ILE A 50 15.29 52.23 14.97
CA ILE A 50 16.40 51.26 15.03
C ILE A 50 16.22 50.31 16.22
N GLY A 51 15.74 50.81 17.36
CA GLY A 51 15.43 50.00 18.53
C GLY A 51 14.34 48.97 18.23
N PHE A 52 13.27 49.40 17.58
CA PHE A 52 12.16 48.55 17.14
C PHE A 52 12.65 47.48 16.16
N LEU A 53 13.33 47.86 15.08
CA LEU A 53 13.87 46.94 14.08
C LEU A 53 14.84 45.92 14.68
N LYS A 54 15.66 46.33 15.65
CA LYS A 54 16.57 45.43 16.37
C LYS A 54 15.80 44.39 17.20
N ASN A 55 14.67 44.77 17.78
CA ASN A 55 13.83 43.85 18.54
C ASN A 55 13.09 42.88 17.62
N GLU A 56 12.52 43.36 16.51
CA GLU A 56 11.91 42.52 15.48
C GLU A 56 12.92 41.52 14.89
N LEU A 57 14.13 41.97 14.55
CA LEU A 57 15.19 41.10 14.05
C LEU A 57 15.59 40.02 15.06
N LYS A 58 15.62 40.35 16.36
CA LYS A 58 15.84 39.36 17.43
C LYS A 58 14.68 38.38 17.53
N GLY A 59 13.44 38.86 17.40
CA GLY A 59 12.23 38.04 17.37
C GLY A 59 12.29 37.01 16.25
N VAL A 60 12.46 37.47 15.01
CA VAL A 60 12.61 36.63 13.81
C VAL A 60 13.77 35.64 13.97
N LYS A 61 14.92 36.08 14.49
CA LYS A 61 16.06 35.19 14.74
C LYS A 61 15.71 34.06 15.73
N SER A 62 14.97 34.38 16.79
CA SER A 62 14.53 33.38 17.77
C SER A 62 13.53 32.39 17.16
N GLU A 63 12.60 32.88 16.34
CA GLU A 63 11.61 32.06 15.67
C GLU A 63 12.26 31.11 14.67
N ILE A 64 13.20 31.60 13.85
CA ILE A 64 13.98 30.77 12.93
C ILE A 64 14.75 29.69 13.70
N ALA A 65 15.38 30.03 14.82
CA ALA A 65 16.10 29.07 15.64
C ALA A 65 15.17 27.96 16.19
N ASN A 66 13.99 28.35 16.69
CA ASN A 66 12.99 27.43 17.22
C ASN A 66 12.43 26.52 16.12
N ASN A 67 12.04 27.09 14.98
CA ASN A 67 11.52 26.32 13.85
C ASN A 67 12.58 25.36 13.29
N THR A 68 13.84 25.79 13.21
CA THR A 68 14.93 24.92 12.77
C THR A 68 15.14 23.76 13.75
N ALA A 69 15.06 24.00 15.06
CA ALA A 69 15.15 22.95 16.06
C ALA A 69 13.97 21.95 15.94
N ALA A 70 12.75 22.46 15.79
CA ALA A 70 11.56 21.63 15.60
C ALA A 70 11.65 20.76 14.33
N ILE A 71 12.09 21.34 13.21
CA ILE A 71 12.29 20.60 11.95
C ILE A 71 13.35 19.50 12.11
N ARG A 72 14.45 19.75 12.83
CA ARG A 72 15.47 18.72 13.08
C ARG A 72 14.90 17.56 13.90
N THR A 73 14.16 17.86 14.97
CA THR A 73 13.52 16.83 15.78
C THR A 73 12.55 15.99 14.95
N GLU A 74 11.72 16.63 14.12
CA GLU A 74 10.79 15.90 13.25
C GLU A 74 11.52 15.05 12.19
N MET A 75 12.63 15.57 11.66
CA MET A 75 13.49 14.81 10.74
C MET A 75 14.09 13.56 11.39
N ASP A 76 14.53 13.66 12.64
CA ASP A 76 15.06 12.52 13.40
C ASP A 76 13.97 11.49 13.73
N ASN A 77 12.75 11.96 14.06
CA ASN A 77 11.59 11.10 14.25
C ASN A 77 11.23 10.35 12.95
N MET A 78 11.13 11.07 11.83
CA MET A 78 10.85 10.47 10.52
C MET A 78 11.92 9.45 10.12
N LYS A 79 13.20 9.75 10.39
CA LYS A 79 14.31 8.83 10.11
C LYS A 79 14.19 7.55 10.93
N THR A 80 13.80 7.66 12.20
CA THR A 80 13.58 6.49 13.07
C THR A 80 12.42 5.64 12.56
N ALA A 81 11.26 6.26 12.29
CA ALA A 81 10.10 5.57 11.74
C ALA A 81 10.40 4.87 10.40
N LEU A 82 11.21 5.50 9.54
CA LEU A 82 11.62 4.92 8.27
C LEU A 82 12.49 3.68 8.47
N ARG A 83 13.39 3.68 9.45
CA ARG A 83 14.19 2.49 9.80
C ARG A 83 13.33 1.35 10.32
N ASP A 84 12.34 1.65 11.17
CA ASP A 84 11.42 0.64 11.69
C ASP A 84 10.60 0.01 10.56
N VAL A 85 10.17 0.81 9.58
CA VAL A 85 9.48 0.33 8.38
C VAL A 85 10.40 -0.53 7.52
N GLU A 86 11.65 -0.12 7.30
CA GLU A 86 12.64 -0.92 6.55
C GLU A 86 12.88 -2.28 7.20
N GLU A 87 13.07 -2.32 8.52
CA GLU A 87 13.24 -3.57 9.28
C GLU A 87 11.99 -4.46 9.21
N GLY A 88 10.80 -3.87 9.37
CA GLY A 88 9.52 -4.58 9.23
C GLY A 88 9.34 -5.18 7.84
N VAL A 89 9.68 -4.44 6.78
CA VAL A 89 9.60 -4.92 5.38
C VAL A 89 10.60 -6.05 5.13
N SER A 90 11.84 -5.95 5.64
CA SER A 90 12.81 -7.05 5.54
C SER A 90 12.30 -8.31 6.22
N THR A 91 11.76 -8.19 7.45
CA THR A 91 11.22 -9.33 8.20
C THR A 91 10.06 -9.98 7.45
N TRP A 92 9.10 -9.19 6.96
CA TRP A 92 7.97 -9.71 6.19
C TRP A 92 8.38 -10.33 4.85
N SER A 93 9.42 -9.80 4.21
CA SER A 93 9.99 -10.40 3.00
C SER A 93 10.54 -11.81 3.29
N ASP A 94 11.26 -11.97 4.40
CA ASP A 94 11.81 -13.27 4.81
C ASP A 94 10.69 -14.26 5.19
N GLU A 95 9.67 -13.80 5.92
CA GLU A 95 8.48 -14.60 6.26
C GLU A 95 7.71 -15.05 5.01
N ILE A 96 7.51 -14.16 4.04
CA ILE A 96 6.86 -14.50 2.77
C ILE A 96 7.68 -15.54 2.01
N ALA A 97 9.01 -15.40 1.95
CA ALA A 97 9.88 -16.39 1.32
C ALA A 97 9.78 -17.76 2.00
N SER A 98 9.76 -17.78 3.33
CA SER A 98 9.55 -19.01 4.11
C SER A 98 8.19 -19.65 3.81
N LEU A 99 7.12 -18.87 3.82
CA LEU A 99 5.77 -19.34 3.50
C LEU A 99 5.67 -19.89 2.07
N GLN A 100 6.32 -19.24 1.10
CA GLN A 100 6.38 -19.72 -0.28
C GLN A 100 7.04 -21.10 -0.37
N THR A 101 8.14 -21.32 0.36
CA THR A 101 8.81 -22.62 0.46
C THR A 101 7.90 -23.67 1.06
N ILE A 102 7.26 -23.38 2.21
CA ILE A 102 6.34 -24.32 2.87
C ILE A 102 5.16 -24.68 1.95
N VAL A 103 4.59 -23.70 1.24
CA VAL A 103 3.50 -23.95 0.30
C VAL A 103 3.96 -24.82 -0.88
N ALA A 104 5.20 -24.64 -1.36
CA ALA A 104 5.76 -25.49 -2.40
C ALA A 104 5.94 -26.93 -1.92
N GLU A 105 6.47 -27.13 -0.71
CA GLU A 105 6.62 -28.45 -0.07
C GLU A 105 5.27 -29.14 0.14
N LEU A 106 4.28 -28.43 0.69
CA LEU A 106 2.93 -29.00 0.88
C LEU A 106 2.28 -29.40 -0.46
N LYS A 107 2.52 -28.63 -1.54
CA LYS A 107 2.03 -28.99 -2.88
C LYS A 107 2.67 -30.27 -3.39
N THR A 108 3.98 -30.47 -3.19
CA THR A 108 4.66 -31.70 -3.62
C THR A 108 4.22 -32.90 -2.80
N GLU A 109 4.05 -32.75 -1.48
CA GLU A 109 3.52 -33.79 -0.61
C GLU A 109 2.09 -34.19 -1.00
N LEU A 110 1.22 -33.22 -1.28
CA LEU A 110 -0.15 -33.46 -1.71
C LEU A 110 -0.19 -34.19 -3.05
N ALA A 111 0.68 -33.82 -4.00
CA ALA A 111 0.81 -34.53 -5.26
C ALA A 111 1.26 -35.99 -5.05
N SER A 112 2.27 -36.22 -4.19
CA SER A 112 2.75 -37.56 -3.85
C SER A 112 1.67 -38.41 -3.16
N LEU A 113 0.92 -37.84 -2.21
CA LEU A 113 -0.19 -38.52 -1.55
C LEU A 113 -1.30 -38.87 -2.53
N LYS A 114 -1.61 -37.96 -3.45
CA LYS A 114 -2.61 -38.21 -4.50
C LYS A 114 -2.19 -39.35 -5.42
N GLU A 115 -0.92 -39.40 -5.83
CA GLU A 115 -0.36 -40.49 -6.63
C GLU A 115 -0.41 -41.83 -5.89
N LYS A 116 0.04 -41.87 -4.63
CA LYS A 116 -0.02 -43.07 -3.78
C LYS A 116 -1.46 -43.56 -3.61
N ASN A 117 -2.40 -42.65 -3.37
CA ASN A 117 -3.82 -43.01 -3.26
C ASN A 117 -4.35 -43.60 -4.57
N ASN A 118 -3.98 -43.03 -5.71
CA ASN A 118 -4.38 -43.55 -7.02
C ASN A 118 -3.75 -44.93 -7.30
N ASP A 119 -2.48 -45.16 -6.95
CA ASP A 119 -1.87 -46.50 -7.08
C ASP A 119 -2.59 -47.52 -6.19
N LEU A 120 -2.87 -47.18 -4.93
CA LEU A 120 -3.62 -48.05 -4.02
C LEU A 120 -5.02 -48.36 -4.56
N GLU A 121 -5.75 -47.35 -5.03
CA GLU A 121 -7.08 -47.53 -5.63
C GLU A 121 -7.01 -48.42 -6.87
N GLY A 122 -5.99 -48.22 -7.72
CA GLY A 122 -5.69 -49.07 -8.85
C GLY A 122 -5.47 -50.52 -8.40
N ARG A 123 -4.54 -50.76 -7.46
CA ARG A 123 -4.22 -52.09 -6.91
C ARG A 123 -5.42 -52.79 -6.31
N MET A 124 -6.24 -52.07 -5.57
CA MET A 124 -7.47 -52.59 -4.97
C MET A 124 -8.51 -53.01 -6.02
N ARG A 125 -8.50 -52.41 -7.21
CA ARG A 125 -9.45 -52.73 -8.29
C ARG A 125 -8.87 -53.56 -9.44
N ARG A 126 -7.57 -53.86 -9.45
CA ARG A 126 -6.89 -54.64 -10.52
C ARG A 126 -7.55 -55.98 -10.82
N CYS A 127 -8.15 -56.62 -9.83
CA CYS A 127 -8.84 -57.92 -9.99
C CYS A 127 -10.36 -57.79 -10.11
N ASN A 128 -10.91 -56.58 -10.12
CA ASN A 128 -12.35 -56.36 -10.20
C ASN A 128 -12.80 -56.26 -11.66
N VAL A 129 -13.71 -57.15 -12.06
CA VAL A 129 -14.32 -57.14 -13.40
C VAL A 129 -15.71 -56.53 -13.32
N ARG A 130 -15.99 -55.53 -14.16
CA ARG A 130 -17.34 -54.94 -14.30
C ARG A 130 -18.04 -55.54 -15.51
N ILE A 131 -19.15 -56.25 -15.28
CA ILE A 131 -19.98 -56.82 -16.35
C ILE A 131 -21.22 -55.94 -16.52
N ALA A 132 -21.33 -55.25 -17.65
CA ALA A 132 -22.44 -54.36 -17.97
C ALA A 132 -23.50 -55.06 -18.82
N GLY A 133 -24.77 -54.65 -18.69
CA GLY A 133 -25.87 -55.15 -19.52
C GLY A 133 -26.59 -56.40 -18.98
N ILE A 134 -26.31 -56.82 -17.74
CA ILE A 134 -27.01 -57.94 -17.11
C ILE A 134 -28.40 -57.47 -16.59
N PRO A 135 -29.50 -58.11 -17.02
CA PRO A 135 -30.85 -57.76 -16.58
C PRO A 135 -31.00 -57.90 -15.06
N GLU A 136 -31.83 -57.04 -14.45
CA GLU A 136 -32.02 -56.95 -13.00
C GLU A 136 -33.06 -57.95 -12.49
N GLU A 137 -32.65 -59.22 -12.39
CA GLU A 137 -33.47 -60.31 -11.84
C GLU A 137 -32.97 -60.74 -10.44
N THR A 138 -33.87 -61.22 -9.59
CA THR A 138 -33.52 -61.71 -8.25
C THR A 138 -32.51 -62.86 -8.34
N GLY A 139 -31.33 -62.71 -7.72
CA GLY A 139 -30.28 -63.74 -7.75
C GLY A 139 -29.30 -63.66 -8.94
N SER A 140 -29.52 -62.77 -9.92
CA SER A 140 -28.62 -62.55 -11.06
C SER A 140 -27.22 -62.04 -10.68
N SER A 141 -27.08 -61.43 -9.50
CA SER A 141 -25.81 -60.94 -8.95
C SER A 141 -25.06 -61.98 -8.10
N SER A 142 -25.63 -63.18 -7.94
CA SER A 142 -24.98 -64.24 -7.17
C SER A 142 -23.74 -64.76 -7.90
N THR A 143 -22.74 -65.21 -7.15
CA THR A 143 -21.47 -65.72 -7.69
C THR A 143 -21.71 -66.92 -8.62
N VAL A 144 -22.72 -67.72 -8.31
CA VAL A 144 -23.15 -68.89 -9.10
C VAL A 144 -23.73 -68.47 -10.45
N ALA A 145 -24.63 -67.48 -10.47
CA ALA A 145 -25.22 -66.98 -11.72
C ALA A 145 -24.16 -66.36 -12.64
N VAL A 146 -23.25 -65.55 -12.09
CA VAL A 146 -22.16 -64.95 -12.86
C VAL A 146 -21.19 -66.01 -13.39
N SER A 147 -20.88 -67.06 -12.60
CA SER A 147 -20.04 -68.17 -13.07
C SER A 147 -20.67 -68.94 -14.22
N LYS A 148 -21.99 -69.18 -14.18
CA LYS A 148 -22.71 -69.84 -15.27
C LYS A 148 -22.67 -69.00 -16.55
N LEU A 149 -22.93 -67.69 -16.43
CA LEU A 149 -22.86 -66.75 -17.54
C LEU A 149 -21.48 -66.72 -18.20
N LEU A 150 -20.41 -66.65 -17.40
CA LEU A 150 -19.04 -66.61 -17.93
C LEU A 150 -18.66 -67.92 -18.64
N LYS A 151 -19.11 -69.07 -18.15
CA LYS A 151 -18.88 -70.37 -18.81
C LYS A 151 -19.55 -70.44 -20.17
N GLU A 152 -20.77 -69.93 -20.29
CA GLU A 152 -21.54 -69.91 -21.53
C GLU A 152 -20.92 -68.95 -22.56
N VAL A 153 -20.53 -67.74 -22.14
CA VAL A 153 -20.00 -66.72 -23.07
C VAL A 153 -18.57 -67.03 -23.53
N LEU A 154 -17.72 -67.53 -22.64
CA LEU A 154 -16.29 -67.76 -22.93
C LEU A 154 -15.98 -69.22 -23.33
N SER A 155 -16.99 -70.09 -23.42
CA SER A 155 -16.86 -71.51 -23.77
C SER A 155 -15.83 -72.26 -22.90
N LEU A 156 -15.87 -72.04 -21.59
CA LEU A 156 -14.91 -72.65 -20.65
C LEU A 156 -15.34 -74.08 -20.31
N GLU A 157 -14.74 -75.08 -20.98
CA GLU A 157 -15.06 -76.51 -20.81
C GLU A 157 -14.57 -77.13 -19.49
N LYS A 158 -13.63 -76.50 -18.79
CA LYS A 158 -13.04 -77.03 -17.55
C LYS A 158 -13.67 -76.39 -16.31
N LYS A 159 -13.74 -77.16 -15.21
CA LYS A 159 -14.17 -76.72 -13.87
C LYS A 159 -13.13 -75.76 -13.28
N HIS A 160 -13.09 -74.53 -13.79
CA HIS A 160 -12.23 -73.47 -13.26
C HIS A 160 -12.75 -73.02 -11.90
N PRO A 161 -11.87 -72.55 -10.99
CA PRO A 161 -12.30 -72.01 -9.71
C PRO A 161 -13.36 -70.93 -9.95
N ASN A 162 -14.51 -71.05 -9.30
CA ASN A 162 -15.53 -70.00 -9.31
C ASN A 162 -14.89 -68.68 -8.84
N PRO A 163 -15.39 -67.50 -9.29
CA PRO A 163 -14.91 -66.21 -8.78
C PRO A 163 -14.92 -66.23 -7.24
N LYS A 164 -13.74 -66.10 -6.63
CA LYS A 164 -13.53 -66.55 -5.23
C LYS A 164 -14.02 -65.57 -4.16
N ASP A 165 -14.16 -64.28 -4.46
CA ASP A 165 -14.21 -63.29 -3.38
C ASP A 165 -15.58 -62.63 -3.16
N HIS A 166 -16.18 -62.01 -4.18
CA HIS A 166 -17.47 -61.33 -4.01
C HIS A 166 -18.10 -60.93 -5.36
N SER A 167 -19.43 -61.06 -5.52
CA SER A 167 -20.17 -60.49 -6.65
C SER A 167 -21.35 -59.65 -6.13
N HIS A 168 -21.40 -58.40 -6.57
CA HIS A 168 -22.44 -57.45 -6.17
C HIS A 168 -22.78 -56.53 -7.35
N ARG A 169 -23.97 -55.93 -7.30
CA ARG A 169 -24.33 -54.82 -8.20
C ARG A 169 -23.72 -53.53 -7.66
N GLY A 170 -23.21 -52.70 -8.56
CA GLY A 170 -22.82 -51.33 -8.19
C GLY A 170 -24.04 -50.53 -7.75
N LEU A 171 -23.82 -49.54 -6.87
CA LEU A 171 -24.84 -48.63 -6.33
C LEU A 171 -25.35 -47.60 -7.36
N THR A 172 -25.55 -48.01 -8.62
CA THR A 172 -26.09 -47.17 -9.67
C THR A 172 -27.62 -47.27 -9.71
N PRO A 173 -28.36 -46.17 -9.93
CA PRO A 173 -29.81 -46.20 -10.08
C PRO A 173 -30.25 -47.18 -11.17
N LYS A 174 -31.36 -47.91 -10.93
CA LYS A 174 -31.97 -48.83 -11.89
C LYS A 174 -32.18 -48.12 -13.22
N ARG A 175 -31.58 -48.66 -14.29
CA ARG A 175 -31.65 -48.03 -15.60
C ARG A 175 -33.01 -48.32 -16.23
N THR A 176 -33.74 -47.27 -16.62
CA THR A 176 -34.95 -47.43 -17.44
C THR A 176 -34.55 -47.78 -18.88
N PRO A 177 -35.37 -48.54 -19.63
CA PRO A 177 -35.04 -49.01 -20.98
C PRO A 177 -34.69 -47.89 -21.98
N LYS A 178 -35.12 -46.66 -21.71
CA LYS A 178 -34.90 -45.48 -22.57
C LYS A 178 -33.67 -44.64 -22.18
N ALA A 179 -32.94 -44.99 -21.12
CA ALA A 179 -31.79 -44.21 -20.65
C ALA A 179 -30.54 -44.46 -21.53
N LYS A 180 -30.00 -43.38 -22.12
CA LYS A 180 -28.77 -43.43 -22.96
C LYS A 180 -27.62 -44.14 -22.23
N ARG A 181 -26.79 -44.87 -22.98
CA ARG A 181 -25.59 -45.53 -22.46
C ARG A 181 -24.60 -44.48 -21.97
N LYS A 182 -24.24 -44.53 -20.69
CA LYS A 182 -23.08 -43.80 -20.15
C LYS A 182 -21.83 -44.25 -20.90
N ALA A 183 -20.95 -43.32 -21.25
CA ALA A 183 -19.71 -43.63 -21.95
C ALA A 183 -18.81 -44.50 -21.04
N PRO A 184 -17.89 -45.31 -21.59
CA PRO A 184 -17.03 -46.20 -20.80
C PRO A 184 -16.30 -45.50 -19.64
N GLY A 185 -15.98 -44.21 -19.76
CA GLY A 185 -15.35 -43.40 -18.71
C GLY A 185 -16.29 -42.87 -17.61
N ASP A 186 -17.59 -42.79 -17.86
CA ASP A 186 -18.58 -42.21 -16.92
C ASP A 186 -18.96 -43.16 -15.78
N TYR A 187 -18.54 -44.42 -15.85
CA TYR A 187 -18.79 -45.42 -14.81
C TYR A 187 -17.78 -45.33 -13.66
N CYS A 188 -16.66 -44.63 -13.83
CA CYS A 188 -15.61 -44.49 -12.83
C CYS A 188 -15.82 -43.31 -11.86
N GLN A 189 -16.76 -42.41 -12.16
CA GLN A 189 -17.05 -41.27 -11.28
C GLN A 189 -18.03 -41.68 -10.19
N THR A 190 -17.51 -41.99 -9.00
CA THR A 190 -18.26 -41.74 -7.76
C THR A 190 -18.68 -40.26 -7.76
N PRO A 191 -19.91 -39.91 -7.34
CA PRO A 191 -20.31 -38.51 -7.28
C PRO A 191 -19.32 -37.74 -6.40
N LEU A 192 -18.51 -36.87 -7.00
CA LEU A 192 -17.61 -36.00 -6.27
C LEU A 192 -18.46 -34.99 -5.51
N LEU A 193 -18.29 -34.90 -4.20
CA LEU A 193 -18.86 -33.82 -3.39
C LEU A 193 -18.31 -32.47 -3.90
N PRO A 194 -19.07 -31.36 -3.76
CA PRO A 194 -18.65 -30.06 -4.29
C PRO A 194 -17.26 -29.68 -3.78
N GLY A 195 -16.28 -29.53 -4.69
CA GLY A 195 -14.91 -29.11 -4.37
C GLY A 195 -13.78 -30.04 -4.81
N GLN A 196 -14.05 -31.24 -5.33
CA GLN A 196 -13.00 -32.13 -5.86
C GLN A 196 -12.89 -32.03 -7.39
N SER A 197 -11.68 -31.81 -7.91
CA SER A 197 -11.40 -31.77 -9.34
C SER A 197 -11.42 -33.18 -9.95
N ALA A 198 -12.16 -33.33 -11.05
CA ALA A 198 -12.21 -34.55 -11.83
C ALA A 198 -10.87 -34.77 -12.54
N GLY A 199 -9.97 -35.53 -11.92
CA GLY A 199 -8.79 -36.06 -12.59
C GLY A 199 -9.17 -37.24 -13.49
N CYS A 200 -9.77 -36.97 -14.65
CA CYS A 200 -9.75 -37.93 -15.75
C CYS A 200 -8.38 -37.81 -16.42
N PHE A 201 -7.49 -38.76 -16.20
CA PHE A 201 -6.33 -38.97 -17.07
C PHE A 201 -6.52 -40.27 -17.84
N GLN A 202 -6.22 -40.16 -19.13
CA GLN A 202 -6.53 -41.07 -20.23
C GLN A 202 -5.51 -42.20 -20.33
#